data_AF-A0A8T1WWN5-F1
#
_entry.id   AF-A0A8T1WWN5-F1
#
_cell.length_a   1.000
_cell.length_b   1.000
_cell.length_c   1.000
_cell.angle_alpha   90.00
_cell.angle_beta   90.00
_cell.angle_gamma   90.00
#
_symmetry.space_group_name_H-M   'P 1'
#
loop_
_entity.id
_entity.type
_entity.pdbx_description
1 polymer ?
#
loop_
_entity_poly.entity_id
_entity_poly.type
_entity_poly.pdbx_seq_one_letter_code
_entity_poly.pdbx_strand_id
1 'polypeptide(L)'
;MSRNDVRHLRRQFDEEDGAHSDTVTMRGFFHLIQNDDKAFERSQLVIKELLRLANVTTQITRMTFDQYLRIVCTFAAFTESQLWNFIYETYSAKRAGGDTPSNRLGALLQSAGGSYAHNIEVATRHFAANAKSPQTGVPLTITFDEFLELVHRNPVVFFPVVKLQRTVRIQTLGEKYWERKAREQLLVPPLLAYLRVNRGKLPRLSFKEWAVNALLCGNTVMARARTFARRQYLEEVTGARR
;
A
#
# COMPACT_ATOMS: atom_id res chain seq x y z
N MET A 1 2.49 2.34 14.69
CA MET A 1 2.51 3.82 14.79
C MET A 1 2.68 4.24 16.25
N SER A 2 3.21 5.43 16.51
CA SER A 2 3.23 6.02 17.85
C SER A 2 1.92 6.75 18.17
N ARG A 3 1.66 7.05 19.45
CA ARG A 3 0.49 7.85 19.84
C ARG A 3 0.51 9.27 19.27
N ASN A 4 1.71 9.85 19.11
CA ASN A 4 1.85 11.18 18.53
C ASN A 4 1.51 11.18 17.04
N ASP A 5 1.88 10.11 16.33
CA ASP A 5 1.53 9.95 14.92
C ASP A 5 0.00 9.87 14.74
N VAL A 6 -0.69 9.11 15.59
CA VAL A 6 -2.16 9.01 15.57
C VAL A 6 -2.80 10.37 15.88
N ARG A 7 -2.29 11.10 16.87
CA ARG A 7 -2.78 12.44 17.21
C ARG A 7 -2.60 13.43 16.07
N HIS A 8 -1.49 13.34 15.32
CA HIS A 8 -1.26 14.20 14.17
C HIS A 8 -2.28 13.93 13.07
N LEU A 9 -2.47 12.68 12.68
CA LEU A 9 -3.48 12.29 11.69
C LEU A 9 -4.91 12.60 12.15
N ARG A 10 -5.17 12.49 13.46
CA ARG A 10 -6.46 12.87 14.06
C ARG A 10 -6.75 14.35 13.90
N ARG A 11 -5.76 15.22 14.13
CA ARG A 11 -5.90 16.66 13.93
C ARG A 11 -6.21 17.00 12.47
N GLN A 12 -5.47 16.41 11.51
CA GLN A 12 -5.75 16.61 10.09
C GLN A 12 -7.18 16.16 9.73
N PHE A 13 -7.63 15.04 10.29
CA PHE A 13 -8.98 14.54 10.06
C PHE A 13 -10.06 15.47 10.67
N ASP A 14 -9.86 15.92 11.91
CA ASP A 14 -10.79 16.83 12.60
C ASP A 14 -10.85 18.21 11.91
N GLU A 15 -9.75 18.67 11.30
CA GLU A 15 -9.70 19.89 10.50
C GLU A 15 -10.58 19.79 9.24
N GLU A 16 -10.59 18.62 8.58
CA GLU A 16 -11.48 18.35 7.43
C GLU A 16 -12.93 18.11 7.87
N ASP A 17 -13.16 17.53 9.05
CA ASP A 17 -14.48 17.38 9.66
C ASP A 17 -14.92 18.67 10.37
N GLY A 18 -15.08 19.76 9.61
CA GLY A 18 -15.53 21.05 10.15
C GLY A 18 -16.91 21.00 10.84
N ALA A 19 -17.70 19.95 10.60
CA ALA A 19 -18.98 19.71 11.26
C ALA A 19 -18.86 18.97 12.60
N HIS A 20 -17.65 18.53 13.00
CA HIS A 20 -17.40 17.72 14.19
C HIS A 20 -18.31 16.49 14.29
N SER A 21 -18.58 15.87 13.13
CA SER A 21 -19.47 14.73 12.97
C SER A 21 -18.77 13.38 13.19
N ASP A 22 -17.49 13.39 13.53
CA ASP A 22 -16.55 12.26 13.60
C ASP A 22 -16.44 11.47 12.28
N THR A 23 -16.85 12.11 11.17
CA THR A 23 -16.85 11.51 9.83
C THR A 23 -16.57 12.55 8.75
N VAL A 24 -15.74 12.20 7.78
CA VAL A 24 -15.49 13.04 6.60
C VAL A 24 -16.25 12.52 5.39
N THR A 25 -16.66 13.41 4.49
CA THR A 25 -17.22 12.98 3.20
C THR A 25 -16.14 12.31 2.33
N MET A 26 -16.54 11.51 1.34
CA MET A 26 -15.56 10.93 0.39
C MET A 26 -14.70 11.99 -0.30
N ARG A 27 -15.26 13.17 -0.58
CA ARG A 27 -14.50 14.31 -1.12
C ARG A 27 -13.44 14.80 -0.12
N GLY A 28 -13.80 14.94 1.15
CA GLY A 28 -12.85 15.33 2.19
C GLY A 28 -11.76 14.28 2.42
N PHE A 29 -12.12 12.99 2.35
CA PHE A 29 -11.13 11.91 2.35
C PHE A 29 -10.09 12.06 1.22
N PHE A 30 -10.53 12.37 -0.02
CA PHE A 30 -9.59 12.57 -1.13
C PHE A 30 -8.73 13.81 -0.95
N HIS A 31 -9.28 14.88 -0.38
CA HIS A 31 -8.51 16.07 -0.02
C HIS A 31 -7.36 15.70 0.94
N LEU A 32 -7.66 14.94 2.00
CA LEU A 32 -6.68 14.49 2.99
C LEU A 32 -5.53 13.62 2.44
N ILE A 33 -5.74 12.87 1.35
CA ILE A 33 -4.74 11.92 0.84
C ILE A 33 -4.01 12.40 -0.43
N GLN A 34 -4.51 13.44 -1.11
CA GLN A 34 -3.96 13.81 -2.41
C GLN A 34 -3.78 15.32 -2.66
N ASN A 35 -4.44 16.21 -1.91
CA ASN A 35 -4.53 17.66 -2.19
C ASN A 35 -4.94 17.97 -3.64
N ASP A 36 -6.23 18.26 -3.88
CA ASP A 36 -6.84 18.87 -5.09
C ASP A 36 -6.52 18.27 -6.48
N ASP A 37 -5.71 17.20 -6.56
CA ASP A 37 -5.41 16.50 -7.81
C ASP A 37 -6.57 15.57 -8.18
N LYS A 38 -7.53 16.11 -8.94
CA LYS A 38 -8.76 15.44 -9.42
C LYS A 38 -8.52 14.18 -10.26
N ALA A 39 -7.27 13.82 -10.57
CA ALA A 39 -6.95 12.59 -11.29
C ALA A 39 -7.53 11.35 -10.57
N PHE A 40 -7.49 11.33 -9.24
CA PHE A 40 -7.87 10.15 -8.45
C PHE A 40 -9.36 9.98 -8.23
N GLU A 41 -10.12 11.08 -8.09
CA GLU A 41 -11.60 11.03 -7.99
C GLU A 41 -12.22 10.30 -9.18
N ARG A 42 -11.53 10.31 -10.34
CA ARG A 42 -11.96 9.63 -11.55
C ARG A 42 -11.69 8.13 -11.53
N SER A 43 -10.78 7.63 -10.68
CA SER A 43 -10.44 6.20 -10.60
C SER A 43 -11.34 5.43 -9.65
N GLN A 44 -12.55 5.09 -10.09
CA GLN A 44 -13.46 4.25 -9.31
C GLN A 44 -12.86 2.88 -8.94
N LEU A 45 -11.88 2.39 -9.70
CA LEU A 45 -11.16 1.14 -9.44
C LEU A 45 -10.22 1.26 -8.22
N VAL A 46 -9.31 2.24 -8.23
CA VAL A 46 -8.34 2.36 -7.14
C VAL A 46 -9.03 2.81 -5.86
N ILE A 47 -10.05 3.67 -5.95
CA ILE A 47 -10.87 4.07 -4.81
C ILE A 47 -11.50 2.84 -4.14
N LYS A 48 -12.15 1.97 -4.92
CA LYS A 48 -12.77 0.75 -4.39
C LYS A 48 -11.74 -0.14 -3.67
N GLU A 49 -10.56 -0.28 -4.24
CA GLU A 49 -9.53 -1.14 -3.66
C GLU A 49 -8.86 -0.52 -2.43
N LEU A 50 -8.70 0.81 -2.38
CA LEU A 50 -8.30 1.49 -1.14
C LEU A 50 -9.35 1.30 -0.04
N LEU A 51 -10.64 1.44 -0.36
CA LEU A 51 -11.73 1.18 0.60
C LEU A 51 -11.72 -0.27 1.10
N ARG A 52 -11.35 -1.22 0.24
CA ARG A 52 -11.19 -2.64 0.61
C ARG A 52 -10.12 -2.82 1.70
N LEU A 53 -9.07 -1.97 1.75
CA LEU A 53 -8.07 -2.02 2.83
C LEU A 53 -8.68 -1.74 4.21
N ALA A 54 -9.75 -0.96 4.28
CA ALA A 54 -10.50 -0.70 5.50
C ALA A 54 -11.66 -1.70 5.75
N ASN A 55 -11.72 -2.79 4.98
CA ASN A 55 -12.85 -3.73 4.97
C ASN A 55 -14.20 -3.06 4.61
N VAL A 56 -14.17 -1.97 3.85
CA VAL A 56 -15.37 -1.30 3.37
C VAL A 56 -15.76 -1.91 2.03
N THR A 57 -16.89 -2.60 1.98
CA THR A 57 -17.35 -3.36 0.81
C THR A 57 -18.47 -2.64 0.03
N THR A 58 -19.08 -1.60 0.60
CA THR A 58 -20.18 -0.83 0.04
C THR A 58 -19.73 0.56 -0.42
N GLN A 59 -20.52 1.20 -1.29
CA GLN A 59 -20.33 2.62 -1.58
C GLN A 59 -20.67 3.42 -0.31
N ILE A 60 -19.65 3.91 0.37
CA ILE A 60 -19.81 4.80 1.51
C ILE A 60 -19.82 6.25 1.03
N THR A 61 -20.68 7.07 1.63
CA THR A 61 -20.70 8.52 1.39
C THR A 61 -19.82 9.27 2.39
N ARG A 62 -19.60 8.67 3.56
CA ARG A 62 -18.78 9.20 4.65
C ARG A 62 -17.85 8.15 5.22
N MET A 63 -16.69 8.59 5.68
CA MET A 63 -15.60 7.77 6.22
C MET A 63 -15.31 8.15 7.67
N THR A 64 -15.17 7.16 8.54
CA THR A 64 -14.78 7.37 9.95
C THR A 64 -13.26 7.52 10.08
N PHE A 65 -12.79 8.05 11.22
CA PHE A 65 -11.35 8.18 11.48
C PHE A 65 -10.62 6.83 11.46
N ASP A 66 -11.21 5.76 11.99
CA ASP A 66 -10.60 4.42 11.98
C ASP A 66 -10.41 3.88 10.56
N GLN A 67 -11.43 4.06 9.70
CA GLN A 67 -11.35 3.67 8.29
C GLN A 67 -10.26 4.46 7.57
N TYR A 68 -10.24 5.79 7.74
CA TYR A 68 -9.20 6.66 7.20
C TYR A 68 -7.81 6.19 7.63
N LEU A 69 -7.61 5.99 8.93
CA LEU A 69 -6.36 5.57 9.52
C LEU A 69 -5.91 4.24 8.92
N ARG A 70 -6.83 3.28 8.77
CA ARG A 70 -6.54 1.96 8.23
C ARG A 70 -6.10 2.02 6.76
N ILE A 71 -6.76 2.83 5.93
CA ILE A 71 -6.36 3.00 4.53
C ILE A 71 -4.97 3.64 4.45
N VAL A 72 -4.78 4.79 5.12
CA VAL A 72 -3.53 5.54 5.10
C VAL A 72 -2.36 4.69 5.62
N CYS A 73 -2.51 4.09 6.80
CA CYS A 73 -1.45 3.31 7.42
C CYS A 73 -1.06 2.08 6.58
N THR A 74 -2.02 1.48 5.88
CA THR A 74 -1.77 0.29 5.06
C THR A 74 -1.12 0.69 3.75
N PHE A 75 -1.76 1.58 2.99
CA PHE A 75 -1.32 1.95 1.65
C PHE A 75 0.01 2.73 1.67
N ALA A 76 0.18 3.69 2.59
CA ALA A 76 1.41 4.46 2.71
C ALA A 76 2.58 3.59 3.17
N ALA A 77 2.34 2.55 3.99
CA ALA A 77 3.38 1.66 4.48
C ALA A 77 3.73 0.52 3.52
N PHE A 78 2.97 0.31 2.42
CA PHE A 78 3.29 -0.75 1.47
C PHE A 78 4.74 -0.69 1.00
N THR A 79 5.39 -1.86 1.05
CA THR A 79 6.63 -2.10 0.33
C THR A 79 6.36 -2.09 -1.17
N GLU A 80 7.41 -2.02 -1.98
CA GLU A 80 7.27 -2.05 -3.43
C GLU A 80 6.53 -3.32 -3.91
N SER A 81 6.93 -4.49 -3.41
CA SER A 81 6.25 -5.76 -3.73
C SER A 81 4.78 -5.76 -3.30
N GLN A 82 4.45 -5.20 -2.12
CA GLN A 82 3.07 -5.10 -1.67
C GLN A 82 2.23 -4.14 -2.52
N LEU A 83 2.83 -3.03 -2.96
CA LEU A 83 2.19 -2.08 -3.87
C LEU A 83 1.86 -2.76 -5.21
N TRP A 84 2.83 -3.48 -5.79
CA TRP A 84 2.60 -4.20 -7.04
C TRP A 84 1.58 -5.33 -6.88
N ASN A 85 1.63 -6.07 -5.77
CA ASN A 85 0.64 -7.09 -5.48
C ASN A 85 -0.77 -6.49 -5.33
N PHE A 86 -0.88 -5.33 -4.67
CA PHE A 86 -2.15 -4.60 -4.56
C PHE A 86 -2.73 -4.21 -5.93
N ILE A 87 -1.89 -3.72 -6.86
CA ILE A 87 -2.33 -3.40 -8.22
C ILE A 87 -2.65 -4.66 -9.03
N TYR A 88 -1.87 -5.71 -8.87
CA TYR A 88 -2.12 -7.00 -9.52
C TYR A 88 -3.48 -7.57 -9.10
N GLU A 89 -3.78 -7.58 -7.80
CA GLU A 89 -5.07 -8.01 -7.25
C GLU A 89 -6.24 -7.15 -7.77
N THR A 90 -6.02 -5.83 -7.90
CA THR A 90 -7.01 -4.91 -8.49
C THR A 90 -7.33 -5.26 -9.94
N TYR A 91 -6.30 -5.64 -10.69
CA TYR A 91 -6.38 -6.04 -12.11
C TYR A 91 -6.98 -7.44 -12.30
N SER A 92 -6.57 -8.41 -11.47
CA SER A 92 -6.91 -9.83 -11.59
C SER A 92 -8.29 -10.15 -11.02
N ALA A 93 -8.82 -9.35 -10.09
CA ALA A 93 -10.10 -9.55 -9.44
C ALA A 93 -11.23 -9.79 -10.47
N LYS A 94 -11.86 -10.97 -10.46
CA LYS A 94 -12.99 -11.27 -11.36
C LYS A 94 -14.17 -10.35 -11.05
N ARG A 95 -14.54 -9.48 -11.99
CA ARG A 95 -15.69 -8.58 -11.84
C ARG A 95 -16.89 -9.14 -12.60
N ALA A 96 -18.08 -9.03 -12.03
CA ALA A 96 -19.31 -9.25 -12.77
C ALA A 96 -19.42 -8.17 -13.85
N GLY A 97 -19.41 -8.55 -15.13
CA GLY A 97 -19.54 -7.61 -16.25
C GLY A 97 -18.64 -7.85 -17.47
N GLY A 98 -17.73 -8.83 -17.46
CA GLY A 98 -17.00 -9.25 -18.67
C GLY A 98 -15.85 -8.34 -19.11
N ASP A 99 -15.48 -7.32 -18.33
CA ASP A 99 -14.31 -6.47 -18.62
C ASP A 99 -13.02 -7.28 -18.67
N THR A 100 -12.26 -7.11 -19.75
CA THR A 100 -10.96 -7.76 -19.90
C THR A 100 -9.97 -7.21 -18.86
N PRO A 101 -9.01 -8.04 -18.38
CA PRO A 101 -7.95 -7.56 -17.50
C PRO A 101 -7.22 -6.33 -18.07
N SER A 102 -6.88 -6.34 -19.36
CA SER A 102 -6.15 -5.24 -20.02
C SER A 102 -6.89 -3.90 -19.95
N ASN A 103 -8.21 -3.91 -20.19
CA ASN A 103 -9.03 -2.69 -20.10
C ASN A 103 -9.04 -2.11 -18.69
N ARG A 104 -9.04 -2.96 -17.66
CA ARG A 104 -9.00 -2.55 -16.26
C ARG A 104 -7.66 -1.94 -15.86
N LEU A 105 -6.57 -2.51 -16.35
CA LEU A 105 -5.25 -1.92 -16.16
C LEU A 105 -5.15 -0.56 -16.86
N GLY A 106 -5.61 -0.47 -18.12
CA GLY A 106 -5.67 0.80 -18.85
C GLY A 106 -6.46 1.86 -18.09
N ALA A 107 -7.66 1.52 -17.60
CA ALA A 107 -8.48 2.44 -16.80
C ALA A 107 -7.79 2.88 -15.50
N LEU A 108 -7.14 1.94 -14.79
CA LEU A 108 -6.38 2.24 -13.57
C LEU A 108 -5.22 3.21 -13.84
N LEU A 109 -4.47 2.97 -14.92
CA LEU A 109 -3.31 3.78 -15.25
C LEU A 109 -3.69 5.15 -15.82
N GLN A 110 -4.70 5.20 -16.70
CA GLN A 110 -5.21 6.45 -17.27
C GLN A 110 -5.77 7.38 -16.20
N SER A 111 -6.46 6.82 -15.21
CA SER A 111 -6.99 7.58 -14.09
C SER A 111 -5.89 8.03 -13.12
N ALA A 112 -4.84 7.25 -12.94
CA ALA A 112 -3.70 7.64 -12.11
C ALA A 112 -2.81 8.71 -12.79
N GLY A 113 -2.76 8.78 -14.13
CA GLY A 113 -1.78 9.61 -14.84
C GLY A 113 -2.20 10.05 -16.25
N GLY A 114 -3.03 11.09 -16.34
CA GLY A 114 -3.48 11.65 -17.62
C GLY A 114 -2.34 12.12 -18.55
N SER A 115 -1.21 12.56 -17.99
CA SER A 115 -0.04 13.02 -18.77
C SER A 115 0.71 11.89 -19.50
N TYR A 116 0.43 10.62 -19.19
CA TYR A 116 1.09 9.46 -19.79
C TYR A 116 0.14 8.65 -20.69
N ALA A 117 -1.00 9.23 -21.09
CA ALA A 117 -2.08 8.54 -21.79
C ALA A 117 -1.60 7.73 -23.01
N HIS A 118 -0.69 8.27 -23.82
CA HIS A 118 -0.14 7.57 -24.99
C HIS A 118 0.69 6.33 -24.60
N ASN A 119 1.58 6.46 -23.61
CA ASN A 119 2.38 5.34 -23.10
C ASN A 119 1.51 4.26 -22.47
N ILE A 120 0.46 4.69 -21.75
CA ILE A 120 -0.52 3.80 -21.13
C ILE A 120 -1.34 3.05 -22.19
N GLU A 121 -1.73 3.73 -23.27
CA GLU A 121 -2.46 3.12 -24.37
C GLU A 121 -1.60 2.08 -25.11
N VAL A 122 -0.36 2.42 -25.46
CA VAL A 122 0.60 1.50 -26.10
C VAL A 122 0.83 0.28 -25.22
N ALA A 123 1.07 0.48 -23.92
CA ALA A 123 1.24 -0.62 -22.97
C ALA A 123 -0.02 -1.48 -22.87
N THR A 124 -1.21 -0.88 -22.77
CA THR A 124 -2.49 -1.60 -22.70
C THR A 124 -2.72 -2.47 -23.94
N ARG A 125 -2.33 -1.98 -25.14
CA ARG A 125 -2.38 -2.77 -26.38
C ARG A 125 -1.37 -3.92 -26.38
N HIS A 126 -0.14 -3.68 -25.94
CA HIS A 126 0.86 -4.75 -25.76
C HIS A 126 0.39 -5.81 -24.75
N PHE A 127 -0.25 -5.39 -23.67
CA PHE A 127 -0.89 -6.26 -22.70
C PHE A 127 -2.00 -7.09 -23.32
N ALA A 128 -2.90 -6.48 -24.09
CA ALA A 128 -3.98 -7.19 -24.76
C ALA A 128 -3.49 -8.18 -25.83
N ALA A 129 -2.36 -7.88 -26.48
CA ALA A 129 -1.74 -8.76 -27.47
C ALA A 129 -1.02 -9.96 -26.83
N ASN A 130 -0.26 -9.73 -25.74
CA ASN A 130 0.49 -10.76 -25.03
C ASN A 130 -0.37 -11.63 -24.10
N ALA A 131 -1.56 -11.14 -23.73
CA ALA A 131 -2.50 -11.89 -22.89
C ALA A 131 -3.23 -13.01 -23.64
N LYS A 132 -2.88 -13.41 -24.88
CA LYS A 132 -3.57 -14.52 -25.58
C LYS A 132 -2.77 -15.81 -25.45
N SER A 133 -3.37 -16.85 -24.85
CA SER A 133 -2.79 -18.20 -24.87
C SER A 133 -2.72 -18.72 -26.32
N PRO A 134 -1.55 -19.20 -26.81
CA PRO A 134 -1.41 -19.76 -28.16
C PRO A 134 -2.28 -20.99 -28.41
N GLN A 135 -2.81 -21.63 -27.37
CA GLN A 135 -3.52 -22.90 -27.45
C GLN A 135 -5.05 -22.79 -27.34
N THR A 136 -5.58 -21.71 -26.73
CA THR A 136 -7.01 -21.59 -26.42
C THR A 136 -7.67 -20.29 -26.88
N GLY A 137 -6.90 -19.26 -27.29
CA GLY A 137 -7.46 -17.98 -27.76
C GLY A 137 -8.16 -17.14 -26.68
N VAL A 138 -8.15 -17.58 -25.42
CA VAL A 138 -8.74 -16.89 -24.25
C VAL A 138 -7.69 -15.95 -23.63
N PRO A 139 -8.09 -14.79 -23.05
CA PRO A 139 -7.17 -13.91 -22.35
C PRO A 139 -6.59 -14.63 -21.12
N LEU A 140 -5.30 -14.98 -21.15
CA LEU A 140 -4.54 -15.45 -20.00
C LEU A 140 -4.51 -14.31 -18.97
N THR A 141 -5.12 -14.54 -17.81
CA THR A 141 -4.74 -13.79 -16.61
C THR A 141 -3.27 -14.06 -16.37
N ILE A 142 -2.42 -13.09 -16.70
CA ILE A 142 -0.98 -13.17 -16.41
C ILE A 142 -0.77 -13.46 -14.92
N THR A 143 0.25 -14.23 -14.61
CA THR A 143 0.69 -14.49 -13.23
C THR A 143 1.28 -13.22 -12.61
N PHE A 144 1.48 -13.21 -11.29
CA PHE A 144 2.09 -12.06 -10.61
C PHE A 144 3.53 -11.81 -11.08
N ASP A 145 4.30 -12.88 -11.35
CA ASP A 145 5.69 -12.76 -11.81
C ASP A 145 5.78 -12.14 -13.22
N GLU A 146 4.88 -12.56 -14.13
CA GLU A 146 4.76 -11.96 -15.46
C GLU A 146 4.32 -10.48 -15.40
N PHE A 147 3.44 -10.15 -14.44
CA PHE A 147 3.05 -8.77 -14.19
C PHE A 147 4.24 -7.92 -13.72
N LEU A 148 5.05 -8.42 -12.77
CA LEU A 148 6.25 -7.73 -12.29
C LEU A 148 7.28 -7.53 -13.40
N GLU A 149 7.52 -8.55 -14.23
CA GLU A 149 8.40 -8.43 -15.39
C GLU A 149 7.94 -7.28 -16.31
N LEU A 150 6.63 -7.14 -16.50
CA LEU A 150 6.09 -6.06 -17.31
C LEU A 150 6.26 -4.69 -16.65
N VAL A 151 6.01 -4.58 -15.34
CA VAL A 151 6.27 -3.36 -14.57
C VAL A 151 7.72 -2.92 -14.74
N HIS A 152 8.68 -3.85 -14.64
CA HIS A 152 10.10 -3.56 -14.83
C HIS A 152 10.45 -3.14 -16.26
N ARG A 153 9.81 -3.73 -17.27
CA ARG A 153 10.01 -3.36 -18.68
C ARG A 153 9.40 -2.01 -19.03
N ASN A 154 8.34 -1.58 -18.34
CA ASN A 154 7.57 -0.38 -18.67
C ASN A 154 7.36 0.54 -17.44
N PRO A 155 8.42 1.00 -16.74
CA PRO A 155 8.27 1.71 -15.48
C PRO A 155 7.49 3.03 -15.60
N VAL A 156 7.61 3.73 -16.74
CA VAL A 156 6.89 4.99 -17.01
C VAL A 156 5.38 4.81 -16.99
N VAL A 157 4.89 3.65 -17.44
CA VAL A 157 3.46 3.33 -17.51
C VAL A 157 2.88 3.19 -16.11
N PHE A 158 3.64 2.64 -15.17
CA PHE A 158 3.23 2.40 -13.78
C PHE A 158 3.62 3.52 -12.82
N PHE A 159 4.42 4.49 -13.26
CA PHE A 159 4.78 5.66 -12.47
C PHE A 159 3.59 6.36 -11.80
N PRO A 160 2.40 6.48 -12.43
CA PRO A 160 1.23 7.04 -11.77
C PRO A 160 0.83 6.35 -10.46
N VAL A 161 0.97 5.03 -10.36
CA VAL A 161 0.70 4.27 -9.13
C VAL A 161 1.71 4.63 -8.04
N VAL A 162 2.99 4.70 -8.40
CA VAL A 162 4.06 5.06 -7.47
C VAL A 162 3.88 6.50 -7.00
N LYS A 163 3.54 7.41 -7.92
CA LYS A 163 3.21 8.80 -7.62
C LYS A 163 2.04 8.89 -6.63
N LEU A 164 0.98 8.09 -6.82
CA LEU A 164 -0.16 8.06 -5.91
C LEU A 164 0.28 7.70 -4.49
N GLN A 165 1.01 6.59 -4.31
CA GLN A 165 1.50 6.21 -2.99
C GLN A 165 2.37 7.31 -2.38
N ARG A 166 3.25 7.91 -3.18
CA ARG A 166 4.11 9.02 -2.77
C ARG A 166 3.29 10.23 -2.29
N THR A 167 2.24 10.61 -3.00
CA THR A 167 1.37 11.71 -2.58
C THR A 167 0.70 11.41 -1.24
N VAL A 168 0.14 10.21 -1.06
CA VAL A 168 -0.46 9.81 0.24
C VAL A 168 0.58 9.89 1.36
N ARG A 169 1.81 9.47 1.08
CA ARG A 169 2.91 9.58 2.06
C ARG A 169 3.24 11.03 2.40
N ILE A 170 3.29 11.92 1.41
CA ILE A 170 3.60 13.35 1.59
C ILE A 170 2.51 14.03 2.42
N GLN A 171 1.23 13.79 2.13
CA GLN A 171 0.11 14.50 2.78
C GLN A 171 -0.13 14.10 4.24
N THR A 172 0.40 12.95 4.66
CA THR A 172 0.12 12.39 5.99
C THR A 172 1.28 12.65 6.93
N LEU A 173 2.12 11.63 7.20
CA LEU A 173 3.27 11.75 8.12
C LEU A 173 4.60 12.07 7.40
N GLY A 174 4.56 12.32 6.09
CA GLY A 174 5.70 12.62 5.24
C GLY A 174 6.39 11.37 4.65
N GLU A 175 6.98 11.56 3.47
CA GLU A 175 7.60 10.48 2.67
C GLU A 175 8.65 9.67 3.46
N LYS A 176 9.62 10.36 4.07
CA LYS A 176 10.70 9.72 4.83
C LYS A 176 10.20 8.90 6.02
N TYR A 177 9.10 9.33 6.65
CA TYR A 177 8.49 8.60 7.76
C TYR A 177 7.98 7.25 7.28
N TRP A 178 7.23 7.24 6.18
CA TRP A 178 6.63 6.02 5.63
C TRP A 178 7.64 5.09 4.97
N GLU A 179 8.65 5.62 4.28
CA GLU A 179 9.78 4.81 3.78
C GLU A 179 10.52 4.09 4.90
N ARG A 180 10.70 4.77 6.04
CA ARG A 180 11.27 4.15 7.24
C ARG A 180 10.36 3.05 7.76
N LYS A 181 9.05 3.25 7.78
CA LYS A 181 8.07 2.23 8.20
C LYS A 181 8.04 1.01 7.28
N ALA A 182 8.08 1.21 5.96
CA ALA A 182 8.17 0.13 4.99
C ALA A 182 9.46 -0.70 5.19
N ARG A 183 10.60 -0.03 5.44
CA ARG A 183 11.86 -0.72 5.80
C ARG A 183 11.77 -1.50 7.11
N GLU A 184 11.13 -0.93 8.13
CA GLU A 184 10.88 -1.64 9.39
C GLU A 184 10.07 -2.92 9.15
N GLN A 185 9.03 -2.86 8.31
CA GLN A 185 8.19 -4.02 7.97
C GLN A 185 8.96 -5.12 7.24
N LEU A 186 9.86 -4.78 6.31
CA LEU A 186 10.68 -5.77 5.60
C LEU A 186 11.59 -6.58 6.53
N LEU A 187 12.03 -5.99 7.65
CA LEU A 187 12.89 -6.66 8.62
C LEU A 187 12.12 -7.60 9.55
N VAL A 188 10.80 -7.45 9.68
CA VAL A 188 10.01 -8.23 10.66
C VAL A 188 9.93 -9.73 10.29
N PRO A 189 9.58 -10.14 9.07
CA PRO A 189 9.50 -11.56 8.71
C PRO A 189 10.78 -12.39 8.98
N PRO A 190 11.98 -11.95 8.57
CA PRO A 190 13.19 -12.73 8.87
C PRO A 190 13.50 -12.76 10.37
N LEU A 191 13.21 -11.67 11.11
CA LEU A 191 13.36 -11.65 12.57
C LEU A 191 12.39 -12.63 13.25
N LEU A 192 11.13 -12.70 12.80
CA LEU A 192 10.15 -13.65 13.29
C LEU A 192 10.54 -15.09 12.98
N ALA A 193 11.00 -15.37 11.77
CA ALA A 193 11.50 -16.69 11.39
C ALA A 193 12.66 -17.12 12.30
N TYR A 194 13.61 -16.21 12.57
CA TYR A 194 14.71 -16.46 13.50
C TYR A 194 14.21 -16.71 14.93
N LEU A 195 13.28 -15.90 15.44
CA LEU A 195 12.70 -16.07 16.78
C LEU A 195 12.03 -17.43 16.94
N ARG A 196 11.28 -17.88 15.93
CA ARG A 196 10.60 -19.19 15.93
C ARG A 196 11.61 -20.34 16.03
N VAL A 197 12.69 -20.31 15.25
CA VAL A 197 13.73 -21.35 15.26
C VAL A 197 14.54 -21.31 16.56
N ASN A 198 14.83 -20.12 17.10
CA ASN A 198 15.75 -19.93 18.22
C ASN A 198 15.06 -19.74 19.58
N ARG A 199 13.83 -20.27 19.74
CA ARG A 199 13.04 -20.22 20.99
C ARG A 199 12.93 -18.82 21.60
N GLY A 200 12.67 -17.81 20.75
CA GLY A 200 12.49 -16.42 21.17
C GLY A 200 13.78 -15.62 21.37
N LYS A 201 14.96 -16.18 21.06
CA LYS A 201 16.21 -15.41 21.04
C LYS A 201 16.30 -14.59 19.75
N LEU A 202 16.68 -13.31 19.87
CA LEU A 202 16.92 -12.43 18.73
C LEU A 202 18.35 -12.62 18.19
N PRO A 203 18.60 -12.35 16.89
CA PRO A 203 19.95 -12.48 16.32
C PRO A 203 20.90 -11.47 16.98
N ARG A 204 22.19 -11.79 17.08
CA ARG A 204 23.19 -10.82 17.58
C ARG A 204 23.30 -9.66 16.59
N LEU A 205 23.39 -8.43 17.11
CA LEU A 205 23.60 -7.25 16.29
C LEU A 205 25.04 -7.24 15.78
N SER A 206 25.24 -6.81 14.54
CA SER A 206 26.58 -6.49 14.05
C SER A 206 27.15 -5.30 14.83
N PHE A 207 28.48 -5.17 14.93
CA PHE A 207 29.12 -4.07 15.66
C PHE A 207 28.67 -2.69 15.15
N LYS A 208 28.52 -2.54 13.82
CA LYS A 208 28.00 -1.31 13.21
C LYS A 208 26.57 -1.00 13.67
N GLU A 209 25.70 -2.01 13.70
CA GLU A 209 24.31 -1.85 14.12
C GLU A 209 24.21 -1.56 15.62
N TRP A 210 25.05 -2.20 16.43
CA TRP A 210 25.15 -1.93 17.86
C TRP A 210 25.58 -0.48 18.13
N ALA A 211 26.64 -0.02 17.46
CA ALA A 211 27.14 1.35 17.60
C ALA A 211 26.10 2.38 17.17
N VAL A 212 25.46 2.20 16.01
CA VAL A 212 24.38 3.09 15.54
C VAL A 212 23.18 3.06 16.48
N ASN A 213 22.87 1.90 17.06
CA ASN A 213 21.77 1.78 18.01
C ASN A 213 22.05 2.45 19.35
N ALA A 214 23.30 2.40 19.82
CA ALA A 214 23.75 3.12 21.00
C ALA A 214 23.74 4.63 20.78
N LEU A 215 24.27 5.10 19.65
CA LEU A 215 24.32 6.52 19.28
C LEU A 215 22.92 7.14 19.09
N LEU A 216 21.98 6.38 18.54
CA LEU A 216 20.62 6.86 18.29
C LEU A 216 19.63 6.45 19.38
N CYS A 217 20.11 6.09 20.58
CA CYS A 217 19.29 5.74 21.75
C CYS A 217 18.14 4.74 21.44
N GLY A 218 18.38 3.71 20.62
CA GLY A 218 17.34 2.73 20.30
C GLY A 218 16.34 3.16 19.22
N ASN A 219 16.45 4.35 18.64
CA ASN A 219 15.53 4.87 17.61
C ASN A 219 15.88 4.43 16.17
N THR A 220 16.63 3.35 16.02
CA THR A 220 16.99 2.78 14.73
C THR A 220 15.85 1.94 14.14
N VAL A 221 15.85 1.79 12.81
CA VAL A 221 14.94 0.89 12.08
C VAL A 221 15.04 -0.54 12.62
N MET A 222 16.27 -1.03 12.80
CA MET A 222 16.53 -2.38 13.31
C MET A 222 16.02 -2.59 14.73
N ALA A 223 16.27 -1.65 15.66
CA ALA A 223 15.78 -1.78 17.04
C ALA A 223 14.25 -1.79 17.11
N ARG A 224 13.58 -0.91 16.34
CA ARG A 224 12.12 -0.91 16.27
C ARG A 224 11.55 -2.19 15.67
N ALA A 225 12.14 -2.68 14.58
CA ALA A 225 11.74 -3.95 13.96
C ALA A 225 11.92 -5.13 14.93
N ARG A 226 13.00 -5.17 15.71
CA ARG A 226 13.24 -6.21 16.75
C ARG A 226 12.21 -6.17 17.87
N THR A 227 11.90 -4.97 18.38
CA THR A 227 10.87 -4.82 19.42
C THR A 227 9.50 -5.25 18.91
N PHE A 228 9.16 -4.88 17.67
CA PHE A 228 7.91 -5.29 17.03
C PHE A 228 7.84 -6.80 16.80
N ALA A 229 8.86 -7.40 16.20
CA ALA A 229 8.93 -8.85 15.96
C ALA A 229 8.84 -9.65 17.28
N ARG A 230 9.52 -9.18 18.34
CA ARG A 230 9.44 -9.81 19.66
C ARG A 230 8.03 -9.76 20.24
N ARG A 231 7.36 -8.62 20.13
CA ARG A 231 5.97 -8.46 20.59
C ARG A 231 5.03 -9.40 19.86
N GLN A 232 5.12 -9.45 18.53
CA GLN A 232 4.28 -10.33 17.72
C GLN A 232 4.54 -11.82 18.03
N TYR A 233 5.80 -12.22 18.22
CA TYR A 233 6.14 -13.58 18.65
C TYR A 233 5.54 -13.92 20.03
N LEU A 234 5.59 -12.99 20.99
CA LEU A 234 4.99 -13.20 22.31
C LEU A 234 3.46 -13.29 22.23
N GLU A 235 2.81 -12.47 21.42
CA GLU A 235 1.37 -12.54 21.14
C GLU A 235 0.99 -13.89 20.50
N GLU A 236 1.78 -14.39 19.54
CA GLU A 236 1.60 -15.74 18.94
C GLU A 236 1.72 -16.85 20.01
N VAL A 237 2.75 -16.82 20.86
CA VAL A 237 3.00 -17.86 21.88
C VAL A 237 1.98 -17.82 23.01
N THR A 238 1.57 -16.63 23.45
CA THR A 238 0.57 -16.46 24.52
C THR A 238 -0.85 -16.70 24.03
N GLY A 239 -1.15 -16.32 22.78
CA GLY A 239 -2.42 -16.59 22.12
C GLY A 239 -2.64 -18.07 21.81
N ALA A 240 -1.58 -18.82 21.47
CA ALA A 240 -1.64 -20.28 21.27
C ALA A 240 -1.84 -21.09 22.58
N ARG A 241 -1.83 -20.44 23.75
CA ARG A 241 -2.07 -21.07 25.06
C ARG A 241 -3.48 -20.82 25.60
N ARG A 242 -4.36 -20.19 24.83
CA ARG A 242 -5.80 -20.06 25.10
C ARG A 242 -6.58 -20.95 24.15
#